data_AF-A0A5N7DRC4-F1
#
_entry.id   AF-A0A5N7DRC4-F1
#
_cell.length_a   1.000
_cell.length_b   1.000
_cell.length_c   1.000
_cell.angle_alpha   90.00
_cell.angle_beta   90.00
_cell.angle_gamma   90.00
#
_symmetry.space_group_name_H-M   'P 1'
#
loop_
_entity.id
_entity.type
_entity.pdbx_description
1 polymer ?
#
loop_
_entity_poly.entity_id
_entity_poly.type
_entity_poly.pdbx_seq_one_letter_code
_entity_poly.pdbx_strand_id
1 'polypeptide(L)'
;MALKNYISLVFHSEDNAVDFSFTWLISTLAFGYLVYQVLNAEWNISPFHPLGHIPGPRLAAATYLPEFYYDVIKFGQYTKKIQQFHEIYGPIIRISPNEVHCNDVRFADEIYPLGGRKRDKPLHQVRDSGAVANIMPGCVYGHNELALTAHEVLEENSSNRFLMASITGTELPFPVHGGYVHIDDLADVHLKVLRLAPGPESISNFGASVDIDYSGTFGHVKKAFPKAVADGTLKRGNMPTLPISYDSSETEKALGIKFRPFEDAVVDTARQYLEKLGKELA
;
A
#
# COMPACT_ATOMS: atom_id res chain seq x y z
N MET A 1 44.33 37.05 30.74
CA MET A 1 45.09 37.59 29.58
C MET A 1 45.87 36.50 28.82
N ALA A 2 46.36 35.43 29.48
CA ALA A 2 47.10 34.34 28.83
C ALA A 2 46.26 33.43 27.89
N LEU A 3 44.98 33.19 28.19
CA LEU A 3 44.15 32.28 27.38
C LEU A 3 43.72 32.87 26.01
N LYS A 4 43.53 34.19 25.92
CA LYS A 4 43.25 34.88 24.65
C LYS A 4 44.45 34.89 23.70
N ASN A 5 45.66 34.97 24.25
CA ASN A 5 46.89 34.95 23.45
C ASN A 5 47.26 33.55 22.96
N TYR A 6 46.89 32.50 23.69
CA TYR A 6 47.10 31.12 23.24
C TYR A 6 46.18 30.74 22.07
N ILE A 7 44.92 31.20 22.10
CA ILE A 7 43.97 30.96 21.01
C ILE A 7 44.36 31.78 19.76
N SER A 8 44.84 33.02 19.92
CA SER A 8 45.29 33.83 18.78
C SER A 8 46.56 33.31 18.10
N LEU A 9 47.40 32.52 18.79
CA LEU A 9 48.65 31.98 18.22
C LEU A 9 48.43 30.67 17.45
N VAL A 10 47.39 29.90 17.77
CA VAL A 10 47.07 28.62 17.12
C VAL A 10 46.28 28.82 15.82
N PHE A 11 45.52 29.91 15.69
CA PHE A 11 44.65 30.18 14.54
C PHE A 11 45.23 31.20 13.53
N HIS A 12 46.55 31.37 13.44
CA HIS A 12 47.15 32.36 12.52
C HIS A 12 48.31 31.87 11.65
N SER A 13 48.51 30.55 11.47
CA SER A 13 49.62 30.10 10.59
C SER A 13 49.40 28.90 9.66
N GLU A 14 48.22 28.28 9.54
CA GLU A 14 48.09 27.09 8.66
C GLU A 14 46.79 26.96 7.83
N ASP A 15 45.99 28.01 7.67
CA ASP A 15 44.66 27.88 7.02
C ASP A 15 44.68 27.77 5.48
N ASN A 16 45.83 27.84 4.79
CA ASN A 16 45.86 27.85 3.31
C ASN A 16 46.37 26.54 2.66
N ALA A 17 46.93 25.61 3.43
CA ALA A 17 47.51 24.37 2.87
C ALA A 17 46.57 23.16 2.96
N VAL A 18 45.69 23.13 3.96
CA VAL A 18 44.81 21.97 4.22
C VAL A 18 43.55 21.99 3.34
N ASP A 19 43.08 23.18 2.94
CA ASP A 19 41.91 23.35 2.06
C ASP A 19 42.17 22.90 0.61
N PHE A 20 43.41 22.97 0.13
CA PHE A 20 43.77 22.58 -1.23
C PHE A 20 43.71 21.05 -1.40
N SER A 21 44.11 20.26 -0.41
CA SER A 21 44.06 18.79 -0.50
C SER A 21 42.62 18.25 -0.50
N PHE A 22 41.76 18.82 0.35
CA PHE A 22 40.38 18.37 0.52
C PHE A 22 39.48 18.75 -0.67
N THR A 23 39.63 19.96 -1.20
CA THR A 23 38.88 20.42 -2.39
C THR A 23 39.23 19.64 -3.66
N TRP A 24 40.51 19.30 -3.85
CA TRP A 24 40.96 18.46 -4.96
C TRP A 24 40.48 17.01 -4.83
N LEU A 25 40.46 16.47 -3.60
CA LEU A 25 39.89 15.15 -3.35
C LEU A 25 38.40 15.11 -3.71
N ILE A 26 37.61 16.07 -3.22
CA ILE A 26 36.17 16.17 -3.55
C ILE A 26 35.97 16.34 -5.05
N SER A 27 36.75 17.21 -5.70
CA SER A 27 36.63 17.46 -7.14
C SER A 27 36.96 16.22 -7.97
N THR A 28 37.99 15.47 -7.57
CA THR A 28 38.39 14.22 -8.22
C THR A 28 37.33 13.13 -8.03
N LEU A 29 36.77 13.01 -6.82
CA LEU A 29 35.67 12.07 -6.54
C LEU A 29 34.40 12.44 -7.30
N ALA A 30 34.04 13.72 -7.35
CA ALA A 30 32.90 14.22 -8.10
C ALA A 30 33.07 14.00 -9.61
N PHE A 31 34.28 14.24 -10.15
CA PHE A 31 34.60 13.96 -11.53
C PHE A 31 34.53 12.46 -11.84
N GLY A 32 35.13 11.62 -11.00
CA GLY A 32 35.06 10.16 -11.13
C GLY A 32 33.62 9.64 -11.09
N TYR A 33 32.79 10.19 -10.21
CA TYR A 33 31.36 9.90 -10.15
C TYR A 33 30.62 10.32 -11.41
N LEU A 34 30.92 11.51 -11.95
CA LEU A 34 30.31 11.99 -13.19
C LEU A 34 30.68 11.12 -14.39
N VAL A 35 31.95 10.72 -14.51
CA VAL A 35 32.41 9.78 -15.54
C VAL A 35 31.69 8.44 -15.41
N TYR A 36 31.58 7.92 -14.18
CA TYR A 36 30.82 6.69 -13.91
C TYR A 36 29.36 6.80 -14.37
N GLN A 37 28.68 7.92 -14.08
CA GLN A 37 27.29 8.12 -14.48
C GLN A 37 27.11 8.18 -16.01
N VAL A 38 28.05 8.81 -16.73
CA VAL A 38 28.03 8.85 -18.19
C VAL A 38 28.24 7.45 -18.78
N LEU A 39 29.25 6.71 -18.31
CA LEU A 39 29.50 5.34 -18.76
C LEU A 39 28.29 4.43 -18.50
N ASN A 40 27.65 4.59 -17.34
CA ASN A 40 26.45 3.83 -16.99
C ASN A 40 25.26 4.19 -17.91
N ALA A 41 25.05 5.48 -18.21
CA ALA A 41 24.02 5.93 -19.14
C ALA A 41 24.22 5.39 -20.56
N GLU A 42 25.48 5.39 -21.05
CA GLU A 42 25.84 4.80 -22.35
C GLU A 42 25.58 3.29 -22.37
N TRP A 43 25.99 2.58 -21.32
CA TRP A 43 25.69 1.15 -21.16
C TRP A 43 24.18 0.90 -21.18
N ASN A 44 23.38 1.70 -20.48
CA ASN A 44 21.93 1.48 -20.38
C ASN A 44 21.20 1.65 -21.72
N ILE A 45 21.65 2.57 -22.58
CA ILE A 45 21.06 2.80 -23.91
C ILE A 45 21.60 1.83 -24.96
N SER A 46 22.78 1.25 -24.70
CA SER A 46 23.47 0.36 -25.63
C SER A 46 22.60 -0.83 -26.04
N PRO A 47 22.70 -1.30 -27.31
CA PRO A 47 22.03 -2.52 -27.75
C PRO A 47 22.51 -3.77 -27.01
N PHE A 48 23.66 -3.71 -26.33
CA PHE A 48 24.16 -4.80 -25.48
C PHE A 48 23.45 -4.87 -24.12
N HIS A 49 22.68 -3.84 -23.75
CA HIS A 49 21.86 -3.88 -22.56
C HIS A 49 20.74 -4.93 -22.71
N PRO A 50 20.43 -5.75 -21.69
CA PRO A 50 19.37 -6.75 -21.78
C PRO A 50 18.01 -6.19 -22.23
N LEU A 51 17.71 -4.95 -21.81
CA LEU A 51 16.49 -4.20 -22.17
C LEU A 51 16.67 -3.22 -23.34
N GLY A 52 17.80 -3.27 -24.06
CA GLY A 52 18.12 -2.32 -25.15
C GLY A 52 17.22 -2.47 -26.38
N HIS A 53 16.60 -3.64 -26.57
CA HIS A 53 15.67 -3.92 -27.66
C HIS A 53 14.25 -3.37 -27.42
N ILE A 54 13.95 -2.91 -26.21
CA ILE A 54 12.61 -2.42 -25.84
C ILE A 54 12.52 -0.93 -26.17
N PRO A 55 11.47 -0.49 -26.90
CA PRO A 55 11.34 0.90 -27.32
C PRO A 55 11.03 1.83 -26.14
N GLY A 56 11.43 3.09 -26.23
CA GLY A 56 11.13 4.10 -25.21
C GLY A 56 11.96 5.38 -25.34
N PRO A 57 11.68 6.40 -24.52
CA PRO A 57 12.45 7.63 -24.51
C PRO A 57 13.91 7.36 -24.11
N ARG A 58 14.88 7.82 -24.91
CA ARG A 58 16.31 7.57 -24.65
C ARG A 58 16.79 8.08 -23.29
N LEU A 59 16.26 9.23 -22.83
CA LEU A 59 16.61 9.79 -21.52
C LEU A 59 16.11 8.92 -20.36
N ALA A 60 14.93 8.30 -20.53
CA ALA A 60 14.34 7.38 -19.56
C ALA A 60 15.08 6.03 -19.56
N ALA A 61 15.50 5.55 -20.73
CA ALA A 61 16.38 4.39 -20.83
C ALA A 61 17.77 4.64 -20.21
N ALA A 62 18.28 5.89 -20.27
CA ALA A 62 19.62 6.25 -19.80
C ALA A 62 19.72 6.39 -18.28
N THR A 63 18.75 7.07 -17.66
CA THR A 63 18.82 7.53 -16.26
C THR A 63 17.44 7.59 -15.62
N TYR A 64 17.39 7.64 -14.28
CA TYR A 64 16.16 7.86 -13.50
C TYR A 64 15.75 9.35 -13.40
N LEU A 65 16.45 10.26 -14.07
CA LEU A 65 16.18 11.70 -13.99
C LEU A 65 14.79 12.10 -14.50
N PRO A 66 14.24 11.54 -15.60
CA PRO A 66 12.90 11.87 -16.04
C PRO A 66 11.84 11.49 -15.01
N GLU A 67 11.93 10.28 -14.45
CA GLU A 67 11.05 9.80 -13.38
C GLU A 67 11.09 10.75 -12.18
N PHE A 68 12.29 11.05 -11.66
CA PHE A 68 12.46 12.00 -10.56
C PHE A 68 11.88 13.39 -10.87
N TYR A 69 12.08 13.90 -12.08
CA TYR A 69 11.55 15.20 -12.48
C TYR A 69 10.01 15.20 -12.47
N TYR A 70 9.37 14.18 -13.05
CA TYR A 70 7.91 14.16 -13.14
C TYR A 70 7.23 13.79 -11.81
N ASP A 71 7.86 12.96 -10.99
CA ASP A 71 7.26 12.53 -9.72
C ASP A 71 7.57 13.51 -8.58
N VAL A 72 8.81 13.97 -8.45
CA VAL A 72 9.22 14.85 -7.34
C VAL A 72 8.99 16.32 -7.68
N ILE A 73 9.45 16.79 -8.85
CA ILE A 73 9.37 18.22 -9.20
C ILE A 73 7.99 18.60 -9.75
N LYS A 74 7.32 17.69 -10.47
CA LYS A 74 5.98 17.92 -11.04
C LYS A 74 4.84 17.30 -10.24
N PHE A 75 5.11 16.75 -9.06
CA PHE A 75 4.13 16.16 -8.14
C PHE A 75 3.31 15.02 -8.78
N GLY A 76 3.98 13.88 -9.05
CA GLY A 76 3.34 12.63 -9.46
C GLY A 76 2.76 12.62 -10.88
N GLN A 77 3.39 13.34 -11.83
CA GLN A 77 2.90 13.40 -13.21
C GLN A 77 3.47 12.32 -14.13
N TYR A 78 4.32 11.42 -13.63
CA TYR A 78 5.01 10.49 -14.50
C TYR A 78 4.07 9.46 -15.14
N THR A 79 3.05 8.99 -14.42
CA THR A 79 2.03 8.07 -14.97
C THR A 79 1.32 8.64 -16.21
N LYS A 80 0.99 9.94 -16.20
CA LYS A 80 0.39 10.62 -17.37
C LYS A 80 1.38 10.67 -18.53
N LYS A 81 2.66 10.87 -18.22
CA LYS A 81 3.72 10.91 -19.24
C LYS A 81 3.98 9.53 -19.85
N ILE A 82 3.93 8.47 -19.03
CA ILE A 82 4.01 7.07 -19.46
C ILE A 82 2.85 6.74 -20.40
N GLN A 83 1.63 7.21 -20.12
CA GLN A 83 0.50 7.05 -21.04
C GLN A 83 0.79 7.68 -22.42
N GLN A 84 1.33 8.89 -22.47
CA GLN A 84 1.75 9.52 -23.73
C GLN A 84 2.86 8.74 -24.44
N PHE A 85 3.77 8.12 -23.68
CA PHE A 85 4.80 7.26 -24.29
C PHE A 85 4.20 5.99 -24.90
N HIS A 86 3.16 5.41 -24.32
CA HIS A 86 2.45 4.29 -24.94
C HIS A 86 1.79 4.66 -26.27
N GLU A 87 1.31 5.90 -26.42
CA GLU A 87 0.77 6.40 -27.69
C GLU A 87 1.85 6.50 -28.80
N ILE A 88 3.10 6.75 -28.42
CA ILE A 88 4.22 6.97 -29.36
C ILE A 88 4.98 5.67 -29.66
N TYR A 89 5.29 4.89 -28.63
CA TYR A 89 6.22 3.74 -28.70
C TYR A 89 5.51 2.38 -28.66
N GLY A 90 4.21 2.34 -28.33
CA GLY A 90 3.40 1.13 -28.34
C GLY A 90 3.11 0.54 -26.94
N PRO A 91 2.63 -0.72 -26.87
CA PRO A 91 2.07 -1.30 -25.64
C PRO A 91 3.12 -1.65 -24.58
N ILE A 92 4.39 -1.82 -24.96
CA ILE A 92 5.49 -2.17 -24.04
C ILE A 92 6.58 -1.14 -24.24
N ILE A 93 6.90 -0.38 -23.20
CA ILE A 93 7.85 0.72 -23.26
C ILE A 93 8.83 0.68 -22.10
N ARG A 94 10.08 1.07 -22.34
CA ARG A 94 11.08 1.22 -21.30
C ARG A 94 10.95 2.61 -20.65
N ILE A 95 10.64 2.65 -19.36
CA ILE A 95 10.39 3.89 -18.61
C ILE A 95 11.53 4.27 -17.67
N SER A 96 12.40 3.32 -17.31
CA SER A 96 13.62 3.59 -16.54
C SER A 96 14.73 2.61 -16.97
N PRO A 97 15.99 2.78 -16.56
CA PRO A 97 17.08 1.91 -17.01
C PRO A 97 16.81 0.42 -16.81
N ASN A 98 16.17 0.05 -15.71
CA ASN A 98 15.85 -1.35 -15.38
C ASN A 98 14.34 -1.63 -15.30
N GLU A 99 13.50 -0.76 -15.89
CA GLU A 99 12.04 -0.85 -15.74
C GLU A 99 11.30 -0.67 -17.07
N VAL A 100 10.27 -1.50 -17.24
CA VAL A 100 9.43 -1.55 -18.43
C VAL A 100 7.98 -1.44 -17.99
N HIS A 101 7.22 -0.58 -18.65
CA HIS A 101 5.80 -0.43 -18.44
C HIS A 101 5.04 -1.15 -19.56
N CYS A 102 4.04 -1.94 -19.17
CA CYS A 102 3.18 -2.70 -20.06
C CYS A 102 1.75 -2.18 -19.96
N ASN A 103 1.14 -1.85 -21.09
CA ASN A 103 -0.25 -1.45 -21.21
C ASN A 103 -0.98 -2.42 -22.15
N ASP A 104 -0.94 -3.71 -21.80
CA ASP A 104 -1.63 -4.78 -22.53
C ASP A 104 -2.35 -5.71 -21.54
N VAL A 105 -3.68 -5.74 -21.64
CA VAL A 105 -4.54 -6.59 -20.78
C VAL A 105 -4.21 -8.07 -20.89
N ARG A 106 -3.67 -8.52 -22.04
CA ARG A 106 -3.29 -9.93 -22.24
C ARG A 106 -2.12 -10.36 -21.35
N PHE A 107 -1.35 -9.39 -20.83
CA PHE A 107 -0.24 -9.62 -19.91
C PHE A 107 -0.64 -9.53 -18.43
N ALA A 108 -1.91 -9.21 -18.12
CA ALA A 108 -2.36 -9.01 -16.75
C ALA A 108 -2.10 -10.23 -15.86
N ASP A 109 -2.40 -11.43 -16.34
CA ASP A 109 -2.20 -12.68 -15.58
C ASP A 109 -0.71 -13.04 -15.38
N GLU A 110 0.18 -12.52 -16.22
CA GLU A 110 1.63 -12.75 -16.09
C GLU A 110 2.28 -11.75 -15.13
N ILE A 111 1.81 -10.49 -15.15
CA ILE A 111 2.30 -9.41 -14.25
C ILE A 111 1.69 -9.56 -12.86
N TYR A 112 0.40 -9.90 -12.78
CA TYR A 112 -0.37 -10.05 -11.55
C TYR A 112 -0.88 -11.49 -11.39
N PRO A 113 0.01 -12.50 -11.29
CA PRO A 113 -0.44 -13.87 -11.13
C PRO A 113 -1.13 -14.07 -9.78
N LEU A 114 -2.31 -14.68 -9.80
CA LEU A 114 -2.99 -15.15 -8.61
C LEU A 114 -2.24 -16.37 -8.03
N GLY A 115 -2.02 -16.38 -6.71
CA GLY A 115 -1.64 -17.53 -5.86
C GLY A 115 -0.56 -18.51 -6.37
N GLY A 116 0.59 -18.57 -5.67
CA GLY A 116 1.54 -19.69 -5.77
C GLY A 116 2.64 -19.58 -6.83
N ARG A 117 2.63 -18.55 -7.68
CA ARG A 117 3.72 -18.26 -8.63
C ARG A 117 4.72 -17.27 -8.04
N LYS A 118 5.99 -17.68 -7.88
CA LYS A 118 7.08 -16.80 -7.41
C LYS A 118 7.57 -15.90 -8.54
N ARG A 119 7.87 -14.63 -8.23
CA ARG A 119 8.41 -13.65 -9.17
C ARG A 119 9.64 -12.96 -8.60
N ASP A 120 10.61 -12.70 -9.47
CA ASP A 120 11.77 -11.88 -9.15
C ASP A 120 11.35 -10.41 -9.23
N LYS A 121 11.04 -9.83 -8.06
CA LYS A 121 10.78 -8.39 -7.93
C LYS A 121 12.09 -7.66 -7.67
N PRO A 122 12.31 -6.48 -8.28
CA PRO A 122 13.52 -5.71 -8.03
C PRO A 122 13.61 -5.33 -6.55
N LEU A 123 14.83 -5.32 -6.02
CA LEU A 123 15.06 -5.16 -4.58
C LEU A 123 14.44 -3.89 -4.00
N HIS A 124 14.41 -2.78 -4.74
CA HIS A 124 13.80 -1.54 -4.25
C HIS A 124 12.29 -1.71 -4.00
N GLN A 125 11.54 -2.41 -4.87
CA GLN A 125 10.12 -2.73 -4.64
C GLN A 125 9.89 -3.71 -3.48
N VAL A 126 10.90 -4.53 -3.14
CA VAL A 126 10.83 -5.49 -2.03
C VAL A 126 11.31 -4.88 -0.71
N ARG A 127 12.25 -3.93 -0.77
CA ARG A 127 12.97 -3.35 0.38
C ARG A 127 12.40 -2.00 0.82
N ASP A 128 11.85 -1.22 -0.10
CA ASP A 128 11.31 0.12 0.18
C ASP A 128 9.92 0.09 0.83
N SER A 129 9.36 -1.08 1.11
CA SER A 129 8.23 -1.15 2.05
C SER A 129 8.64 -0.67 3.45
N GLY A 130 9.95 -0.68 3.80
CA GLY A 130 10.45 -0.25 5.11
C GLY A 130 9.78 -0.96 6.28
N ALA A 131 9.03 -2.01 5.99
CA ALA A 131 8.05 -2.59 6.87
C ALA A 131 8.77 -3.66 7.67
N VAL A 132 9.02 -3.34 8.94
CA VAL A 132 9.46 -4.32 9.95
C VAL A 132 8.45 -5.47 10.03
N ALA A 133 7.18 -5.19 9.74
CA ALA A 133 6.11 -6.16 9.52
C ALA A 133 5.04 -5.60 8.56
N ASN A 134 4.48 -6.46 7.72
CA ASN A 134 3.37 -6.19 6.81
C ASN A 134 2.09 -6.81 7.39
N ILE A 135 1.04 -6.02 7.52
CA ILE A 135 -0.28 -6.51 7.91
C ILE A 135 -1.18 -6.43 6.66
N MET A 136 -1.76 -7.56 6.27
CA MET A 136 -2.65 -7.68 5.12
C MET A 136 -4.07 -7.96 5.62
N PRO A 137 -4.89 -6.93 5.87
CA PRO A 137 -6.27 -7.10 6.27
C PRO A 137 -7.17 -7.48 5.10
N GLY A 138 -8.21 -8.26 5.37
CA GLY A 138 -9.39 -8.35 4.50
C GLY A 138 -10.20 -7.04 4.50
N CYS A 139 -11.44 -7.09 4.03
CA CYS A 139 -12.38 -5.99 4.20
C CYS A 139 -12.58 -5.71 5.70
N VAL A 140 -12.29 -4.49 6.12
CA VAL A 140 -12.39 -4.09 7.53
C VAL A 140 -13.82 -3.64 7.81
N TYR A 141 -14.53 -4.34 8.69
CA TYR A 141 -15.88 -3.95 9.11
C TYR A 141 -15.98 -3.79 10.63
N GLY A 142 -16.99 -3.05 11.09
CA GLY A 142 -17.28 -2.84 12.51
C GLY A 142 -17.59 -1.38 12.82
N HIS A 143 -17.73 -1.06 14.10
CA HIS A 143 -18.03 0.29 14.55
C HIS A 143 -16.92 1.28 14.14
N ASN A 144 -17.25 2.25 13.27
CA ASN A 144 -16.30 3.25 12.80
C ASN A 144 -16.47 4.54 13.61
N GLU A 145 -15.60 4.79 14.60
CA GLU A 145 -15.69 5.99 15.45
C GLU A 145 -15.63 7.31 14.67
N LEU A 146 -15.06 7.29 13.46
CA LEU A 146 -14.98 8.48 12.58
C LEU A 146 -16.32 8.83 11.92
N ALA A 147 -17.25 7.87 11.82
CA ALA A 147 -18.58 8.10 11.29
C ALA A 147 -19.49 8.72 12.37
N LEU A 148 -19.71 10.03 12.28
CA LEU A 148 -20.43 10.81 13.28
C LEU A 148 -21.94 10.84 13.02
N THR A 149 -22.37 10.63 11.78
CA THR A 149 -23.76 10.68 11.32
C THR A 149 -24.19 9.37 10.64
N ALA A 150 -25.51 9.13 10.57
CA ALA A 150 -26.05 7.94 9.90
C ALA A 150 -25.74 7.93 8.39
N HIS A 151 -25.67 9.10 7.77
CA HIS A 151 -25.30 9.25 6.37
C HIS A 151 -23.84 8.84 6.12
N GLU A 152 -22.91 9.22 6.99
CA GLU A 152 -21.50 8.81 6.89
C GLU A 152 -21.36 7.28 7.03
N VAL A 153 -22.09 6.65 7.95
CA VAL A 153 -22.09 5.18 8.08
C VAL A 153 -22.50 4.48 6.78
N LEU A 154 -23.40 5.08 5.98
CA LEU A 154 -23.87 4.52 4.71
C LEU A 154 -23.00 4.87 3.51
N GLU A 155 -22.61 6.14 3.38
CA GLU A 155 -22.11 6.70 2.12
C GLU A 155 -20.64 7.10 2.15
N GLU A 156 -20.02 7.15 3.34
CA GLU A 156 -18.60 7.48 3.44
C GLU A 156 -17.75 6.45 2.68
N ASN A 157 -16.57 6.89 2.23
CA ASN A 157 -15.62 6.06 1.51
C ASN A 157 -14.91 5.06 2.47
N SER A 158 -15.70 4.14 3.02
CA SER A 158 -15.30 3.10 3.96
C SER A 158 -15.79 1.74 3.49
N SER A 159 -15.06 0.69 3.85
CA SER A 159 -15.46 -0.69 3.62
C SER A 159 -16.86 -0.98 4.17
N ASN A 160 -17.24 -0.37 5.31
CA ASN A 160 -18.58 -0.50 5.89
C ASN A 160 -19.72 -0.21 4.91
N ARG A 161 -19.50 0.63 3.88
CA ARG A 161 -20.48 0.88 2.82
C ARG A 161 -20.91 -0.40 2.10
N PHE A 162 -19.99 -1.34 1.87
CA PHE A 162 -20.31 -2.63 1.27
C PHE A 162 -21.20 -3.45 2.20
N LEU A 163 -20.83 -3.55 3.48
CA LEU A 163 -21.65 -4.23 4.47
C LEU A 163 -23.03 -3.57 4.63
N MET A 164 -23.11 -2.24 4.65
CA MET A 164 -24.36 -1.50 4.73
C MET A 164 -25.24 -1.73 3.50
N ALA A 165 -24.66 -1.88 2.31
CA ALA A 165 -25.42 -2.19 1.10
C ALA A 165 -26.21 -3.50 1.23
N SER A 166 -25.63 -4.56 1.83
CA SER A 166 -26.33 -5.84 2.02
C SER A 166 -27.48 -5.79 3.04
N ILE A 167 -27.51 -4.79 3.92
CA ILE A 167 -28.52 -4.67 4.98
C ILE A 167 -29.46 -3.47 4.83
N THR A 168 -29.27 -2.65 3.79
CA THR A 168 -30.14 -1.51 3.45
C THR A 168 -30.87 -1.67 2.12
N GLY A 169 -30.73 -2.82 1.45
CA GLY A 169 -31.42 -3.12 0.20
C GLY A 169 -30.78 -2.50 -1.05
N THR A 170 -29.50 -2.13 -0.96
CA THR A 170 -28.74 -1.67 -2.13
C THR A 170 -28.15 -2.89 -2.85
N GLU A 171 -28.35 -2.99 -4.16
CA GLU A 171 -27.77 -4.06 -4.98
C GLU A 171 -26.43 -3.60 -5.57
N LEU A 172 -25.37 -4.37 -5.33
CA LEU A 172 -24.08 -4.12 -5.96
C LEU A 172 -23.96 -4.94 -7.25
N PRO A 173 -23.53 -4.32 -8.37
CA PRO A 173 -23.44 -5.01 -9.66
C PRO A 173 -22.20 -5.92 -9.80
N PHE A 174 -21.37 -6.03 -8.76
CA PHE A 174 -20.13 -6.80 -8.75
C PHE A 174 -19.98 -7.59 -7.44
N PRO A 175 -19.27 -8.74 -7.46
CA PRO A 175 -19.02 -9.51 -6.25
C PRO A 175 -18.00 -8.82 -5.34
N VAL A 176 -18.23 -8.89 -4.03
CA VAL A 176 -17.33 -8.31 -3.01
C VAL A 176 -16.42 -9.41 -2.48
N HIS A 177 -15.16 -9.06 -2.19
CA HIS A 177 -14.19 -9.97 -1.60
C HIS A 177 -14.72 -10.60 -0.30
N GLY A 178 -14.59 -11.93 -0.20
CA GLY A 178 -15.05 -12.73 0.93
C GLY A 178 -14.08 -12.83 2.10
N GLY A 179 -13.08 -11.95 2.21
CA GLY A 179 -12.17 -11.89 3.36
C GLY A 179 -12.51 -10.70 4.24
N TYR A 180 -12.61 -10.89 5.56
CA TYR A 180 -13.00 -9.85 6.50
C TYR A 180 -12.15 -9.85 7.79
N VAL A 181 -12.00 -8.68 8.41
CA VAL A 181 -11.49 -8.54 9.78
C VAL A 181 -12.26 -7.45 10.54
N HIS A 182 -12.53 -7.69 11.83
CA HIS A 182 -13.14 -6.68 12.69
C HIS A 182 -12.19 -5.50 12.89
N ILE A 183 -12.70 -4.26 12.90
CA ILE A 183 -11.89 -3.06 13.10
C ILE A 183 -11.05 -3.11 14.40
N ASP A 184 -11.65 -3.53 15.51
CA ASP A 184 -10.95 -3.70 16.78
C ASP A 184 -9.86 -4.79 16.73
N ASP A 185 -10.17 -5.94 16.13
CA ASP A 185 -9.20 -7.04 16.05
C ASP A 185 -8.02 -6.63 15.17
N LEU A 186 -8.29 -5.86 14.10
CA LEU A 186 -7.23 -5.28 13.28
C LEU A 186 -6.38 -4.29 14.07
N ALA A 187 -6.98 -3.43 14.90
CA ALA A 187 -6.24 -2.53 15.78
C ALA A 187 -5.35 -3.31 16.76
N ASP A 188 -5.86 -4.38 17.35
CA ASP A 188 -5.10 -5.28 18.22
C ASP A 188 -3.94 -5.98 17.50
N VAL A 189 -4.15 -6.41 16.24
CA VAL A 189 -3.07 -6.95 15.40
C VAL A 189 -1.96 -5.92 15.23
N HIS A 190 -2.29 -4.67 14.87
CA HIS A 190 -1.30 -3.61 14.73
C HIS A 190 -0.52 -3.38 16.03
N LEU A 191 -1.20 -3.31 17.18
CA LEU A 191 -0.56 -3.10 18.48
C LEU A 191 0.33 -4.27 18.90
N LYS A 192 -0.10 -5.51 18.65
CA LYS A 192 0.69 -6.71 18.98
C LYS A 192 1.90 -6.85 18.08
N VAL A 193 1.74 -6.61 16.77
CA VAL A 193 2.84 -6.63 15.80
C VAL A 193 3.92 -5.60 16.15
N LEU A 194 3.53 -4.39 16.56
CA LEU A 194 4.47 -3.36 17.01
C LEU A 194 5.29 -3.78 18.25
N ARG A 195 4.77 -4.70 19.06
CA ARG A 195 5.45 -5.20 20.27
C ARG A 195 6.35 -6.40 19.99
N LEU A 196 6.32 -6.96 18.78
CA LEU A 196 7.22 -8.05 18.41
C LEU A 196 8.63 -7.51 18.22
N ALA A 197 9.60 -8.13 18.91
CA ALA A 197 11.00 -7.82 18.68
C ALA A 197 11.42 -8.36 17.30
N PRO A 198 12.00 -7.53 16.41
CA PRO A 198 12.47 -8.00 15.13
C PRO A 198 13.63 -8.98 15.32
N GLY A 199 13.52 -10.16 14.72
CA GLY A 199 14.55 -11.20 14.79
C GLY A 199 14.66 -11.95 13.45
N PRO A 200 15.75 -12.70 13.22
CA PRO A 200 15.94 -13.45 11.96
C PRO A 200 14.81 -14.46 11.67
N GLU A 201 14.13 -14.94 12.71
CA GLU A 201 13.01 -15.88 12.63
C GLU A 201 11.64 -15.22 12.89
N SER A 202 11.59 -13.89 13.07
CA SER A 202 10.31 -13.22 13.33
C SER A 202 9.46 -13.17 12.07
N ILE A 203 8.21 -13.62 12.18
CA ILE A 203 7.22 -13.49 11.11
C ILE A 203 7.05 -12.00 10.80
N SER A 204 7.23 -11.64 9.53
CA SER A 204 7.12 -10.27 9.04
C SER A 204 5.86 -10.03 8.21
N ASN A 205 5.02 -11.04 7.98
CA ASN A 205 3.78 -10.90 7.23
C ASN A 205 2.63 -11.51 8.04
N PHE A 206 1.64 -10.70 8.36
CA PHE A 206 0.47 -11.08 9.15
C PHE A 206 -0.78 -10.88 8.30
N GLY A 207 -1.42 -11.98 7.92
CA GLY A 207 -2.75 -11.92 7.33
C GLY A 207 -3.82 -11.84 8.38
N ALA A 208 -4.72 -10.87 8.26
CA ALA A 208 -5.85 -10.70 9.15
C ALA A 208 -7.13 -10.79 8.32
N SER A 209 -7.60 -12.02 8.11
CA SER A 209 -8.81 -12.29 7.33
C SER A 209 -9.50 -13.57 7.78
N VAL A 210 -10.82 -13.49 7.93
CA VAL A 210 -11.73 -14.61 8.12
C VAL A 210 -12.61 -14.69 6.88
N ASP A 211 -12.84 -15.90 6.38
CA ASP A 211 -13.72 -16.12 5.24
C ASP A 211 -15.18 -15.87 5.64
N ILE A 212 -15.91 -15.18 4.76
CA ILE A 212 -17.29 -14.77 5.01
C ILE A 212 -18.21 -15.14 3.85
N ASP A 213 -19.50 -15.21 4.17
CA ASP A 213 -20.56 -15.32 3.19
C ASP A 213 -21.62 -14.24 3.43
N TYR A 214 -21.78 -13.33 2.46
CA TYR A 214 -22.77 -12.25 2.52
C TYR A 214 -24.21 -12.74 2.38
N SER A 215 -24.44 -13.99 1.91
CA SER A 215 -25.79 -14.54 1.80
C SER A 215 -26.50 -14.66 3.16
N GLY A 216 -25.72 -14.89 4.23
CA GLY A 216 -26.18 -15.02 5.60
C GLY A 216 -26.41 -13.69 6.34
N THR A 217 -25.88 -12.58 5.84
CA THR A 217 -25.84 -11.29 6.56
C THR A 217 -27.21 -10.83 7.06
N PHE A 218 -28.23 -10.92 6.21
CA PHE A 218 -29.58 -10.49 6.59
C PHE A 218 -30.21 -11.36 7.70
N GLY A 219 -29.79 -12.62 7.82
CA GLY A 219 -30.24 -13.51 8.90
C GLY A 219 -29.77 -13.01 10.27
N HIS A 220 -28.51 -12.59 10.35
CA HIS A 220 -27.92 -12.01 11.57
C HIS A 220 -28.62 -10.71 11.96
N VAL A 221 -28.83 -9.80 11.00
CA VAL A 221 -29.55 -8.53 11.24
C VAL A 221 -30.98 -8.77 11.70
N LYS A 222 -31.72 -9.68 11.06
CA LYS A 222 -33.12 -9.97 11.43
C LYS A 222 -33.23 -10.52 12.86
N LYS A 223 -32.24 -11.29 13.31
CA LYS A 223 -32.17 -11.83 14.67
C LYS A 223 -31.84 -10.73 15.69
N ALA A 224 -30.92 -9.83 15.36
CA ALA A 224 -30.46 -8.78 16.27
C ALA A 224 -31.41 -7.56 16.35
N PHE A 225 -32.00 -7.14 15.23
CA PHE A 225 -32.80 -5.90 15.13
C PHE A 225 -34.16 -6.13 14.45
N PRO A 226 -35.07 -6.93 15.03
CA PRO A 226 -36.36 -7.25 14.41
C PRO A 226 -37.25 -6.02 14.19
N LYS A 227 -37.21 -5.02 15.08
CA LYS A 227 -37.98 -3.77 14.93
C LYS A 227 -37.53 -2.94 13.72
N ALA A 228 -36.22 -2.81 13.52
CA ALA A 228 -35.64 -2.06 12.40
C ALA A 228 -35.82 -2.75 11.04
N VAL A 229 -36.09 -4.07 11.05
CA VAL A 229 -36.50 -4.79 9.84
C VAL A 229 -38.01 -4.61 9.60
N ALA A 230 -38.81 -4.64 10.65
CA ALA A 230 -40.26 -4.46 10.56
C ALA A 230 -40.67 -3.04 10.12
N ASP A 231 -39.95 -2.01 10.54
CA ASP A 231 -40.20 -0.62 10.14
C ASP A 231 -39.62 -0.27 8.74
N GLY A 232 -38.93 -1.23 8.11
CA GLY A 232 -38.37 -1.09 6.77
C GLY A 232 -37.05 -0.31 6.70
N THR A 233 -36.40 -0.02 7.82
CA THR A 233 -35.08 0.65 7.84
C THR A 233 -33.98 -0.24 7.30
N LEU A 234 -33.99 -1.51 7.72
CA LEU A 234 -33.05 -2.53 7.27
C LEU A 234 -33.77 -3.46 6.29
N LYS A 235 -33.21 -3.58 5.10
CA LYS A 235 -33.76 -4.36 3.98
C LYS A 235 -32.70 -5.30 3.45
N ARG A 236 -33.13 -6.48 3.00
CA ARG A 236 -32.21 -7.44 2.40
C ARG A 236 -31.69 -6.85 1.09
N GLY A 237 -30.38 -6.59 1.04
CA GLY A 237 -29.65 -6.41 -0.19
C GLY A 237 -29.16 -7.75 -0.73
N ASN A 238 -28.76 -7.77 -2.00
CA ASN A 238 -28.10 -8.92 -2.62
C ASN A 238 -26.65 -8.55 -2.90
N MET A 239 -25.72 -9.33 -2.34
CA MET A 239 -24.29 -9.17 -2.57
C MET A 239 -23.67 -10.53 -2.87
N PRO A 240 -23.21 -10.77 -4.11
CA PRO A 240 -22.48 -11.98 -4.40
C PRO A 240 -21.09 -11.94 -3.74
N THR A 241 -20.71 -13.04 -3.11
CA THR A 241 -19.39 -13.19 -2.48
C THR A 241 -18.39 -13.71 -3.51
N LEU A 242 -17.23 -13.06 -3.65
CA LEU A 242 -16.08 -13.65 -4.34
C LEU A 242 -15.28 -14.48 -3.32
N PRO A 243 -15.24 -15.82 -3.46
CA PRO A 243 -14.54 -16.67 -2.49
C PRO A 243 -13.05 -16.36 -2.51
N ILE A 244 -12.50 -16.20 -1.31
CA ILE A 244 -11.06 -16.19 -1.06
C ILE A 244 -10.76 -17.43 -0.23
N SER A 245 -9.60 -18.03 -0.45
CA SER A 245 -9.07 -19.10 0.40
C SER A 245 -7.87 -18.53 1.13
N TYR A 246 -8.10 -17.90 2.28
CA TYR A 246 -7.02 -17.34 3.10
C TYR A 246 -7.11 -17.86 4.53
N ASP A 247 -6.06 -18.56 4.98
CA ASP A 247 -5.97 -19.06 6.34
C ASP A 247 -5.14 -18.12 7.22
N SER A 248 -5.79 -17.50 8.21
CA SER A 248 -5.13 -16.64 9.20
C SER A 248 -4.68 -17.40 10.46
N SER A 249 -4.72 -18.74 10.47
CA SER A 249 -4.36 -19.54 11.65
C SER A 249 -2.94 -19.32 12.15
N GLU A 250 -1.99 -19.06 11.25
CA GLU A 250 -0.61 -18.73 11.62
C GLU A 250 -0.51 -17.36 12.32
N THR A 251 -1.28 -16.37 11.84
CA THR A 251 -1.39 -15.05 12.50
C THR A 251 -2.02 -15.17 13.88
N GLU A 252 -3.10 -15.94 14.01
CA GLU A 252 -3.78 -16.18 15.29
C GLU A 252 -2.84 -16.81 16.32
N LYS A 253 -2.06 -17.83 15.91
CA LYS A 253 -1.05 -18.47 16.77
C LYS A 253 0.07 -17.51 17.15
N ALA A 254 0.62 -16.78 16.17
CA ALA A 254 1.76 -15.88 16.37
C ALA A 254 1.43 -14.74 17.34
N LEU A 255 0.21 -14.20 17.28
CA LEU A 255 -0.21 -13.05 18.08
C LEU A 255 -1.04 -13.43 19.32
N GLY A 256 -1.38 -14.71 19.47
CA GLY A 256 -2.24 -15.21 20.55
C GLY A 256 -3.61 -14.52 20.54
N ILE A 257 -4.23 -14.44 19.37
CA ILE A 257 -5.55 -13.83 19.16
C ILE A 257 -6.50 -14.81 18.47
N LYS A 258 -7.80 -14.54 18.57
CA LYS A 258 -8.83 -15.21 17.79
C LYS A 258 -9.68 -14.13 17.14
N PHE A 259 -9.79 -14.16 15.80
CA PHE A 259 -10.60 -13.18 15.09
C PHE A 259 -12.09 -13.40 15.38
N ARG A 260 -12.83 -12.31 15.55
CA ARG A 260 -14.27 -12.33 15.76
C ARG A 260 -15.00 -12.87 14.53
N PRO A 261 -16.13 -13.57 14.72
CA PRO A 261 -16.97 -13.96 13.61
C PRO A 261 -17.53 -12.73 12.89
N PHE A 262 -17.91 -12.93 11.63
CA PHE A 262 -18.51 -11.88 10.81
C PHE A 262 -19.81 -11.32 11.37
N GLU A 263 -20.60 -12.16 12.07
CA GLU A 263 -21.84 -11.74 12.75
C GLU A 263 -21.63 -10.50 13.64
N ASP A 264 -20.52 -10.43 14.36
CA ASP A 264 -20.24 -9.33 15.29
C ASP A 264 -20.10 -7.99 14.54
N ALA A 265 -19.37 -7.95 13.43
CA ALA A 265 -19.26 -6.72 12.62
C ALA A 265 -20.60 -6.34 11.98
N VAL A 266 -21.39 -7.32 11.52
CA VAL A 266 -22.72 -7.07 10.96
C VAL A 266 -23.60 -6.38 12.00
N VAL A 267 -23.62 -6.92 13.23
CA VAL A 267 -24.42 -6.38 14.31
C VAL A 267 -23.91 -5.02 14.76
N ASP A 268 -22.60 -4.84 14.92
CA ASP A 268 -22.00 -3.57 15.37
C ASP A 268 -22.20 -2.43 14.37
N THR A 269 -22.00 -2.70 13.08
CA THR A 269 -22.20 -1.69 12.02
C THR A 269 -23.68 -1.31 11.91
N ALA A 270 -24.58 -2.29 11.95
CA ALA A 270 -26.02 -2.04 11.95
C ALA A 270 -26.47 -1.27 13.20
N ARG A 271 -25.92 -1.61 14.38
CA ARG A 271 -26.19 -0.91 15.64
C ARG A 271 -25.80 0.56 15.54
N GLN A 272 -24.57 0.82 15.09
CA GLN A 272 -24.06 2.17 14.91
C GLN A 272 -25.00 3.00 14.00
N TYR A 273 -25.41 2.43 12.87
CA TYR A 273 -26.32 3.11 11.95
C TYR A 273 -27.66 3.48 12.63
N LEU A 274 -28.26 2.54 13.36
CA LEU A 274 -29.53 2.76 14.06
C LEU A 274 -29.40 3.78 15.20
N GLU A 275 -28.31 3.73 15.97
CA GLU A 275 -28.00 4.72 17.02
C GLU A 275 -27.89 6.14 16.43
N LYS A 276 -27.19 6.27 15.30
CA LYS A 276 -27.03 7.56 14.62
C LYS A 276 -28.33 8.08 13.98
N LEU A 277 -29.28 7.19 13.68
CA LEU A 277 -30.64 7.55 13.29
C LEU A 277 -31.54 7.92 14.47
N GLY A 278 -31.08 7.71 15.72
CA GLY A 278 -31.89 7.90 16.92
C GLY A 278 -32.99 6.87 17.09
N LYS A 279 -32.83 5.66 16.52
CA LYS A 279 -33.82 4.58 16.60
C LYS A 279 -33.59 3.68 17.82
N GLU A 280 -34.67 3.16 18.39
CA GLU A 280 -34.60 2.16 19.45
C GLU A 280 -34.05 0.84 18.91
N LEU A 281 -33.04 0.30 19.59
CA LEU A 281 -32.29 -0.90 19.19
C LEU A 281 -32.98 -2.21 19.64
N ALA A 282 -33.94 -2.12 20.57
CA ALA A 282 -34.67 -3.25 21.16
C ALA A 282 -36.17 -2.99 21.15
#